data_AF-A0A6I8M9Y5-F1
#
_entry.id   AF-A0A6I8M9Y5-F1
#
_cell.length_a   1.000
_cell.length_b   1.000
_cell.length_c   1.000
_cell.angle_alpha   90.00
_cell.angle_beta   90.00
_cell.angle_gamma   90.00
#
_symmetry.space_group_name_H-M   'P 1'
#
loop_
_entity.id
_entity.type
_entity.pdbx_description
1 polymer ?
#
loop_
_entity_poly.entity_id
_entity_poly.type
_entity_poly.pdbx_seq_one_letter_code
_entity_poly.pdbx_strand_id
1 'polypeptide(L)'
;MEPITLILLALLAGAGTAAIVVDVLSWRTVDSFIMAQPTTSGSAEIIKNRLASGRYQVVAGVFSPLGTKVATRSWEASTLEPLLQNRFGNRDAIKITF
;
A
#
# COMPACT_ATOMS: atom_id res chain seq x y z
N MET A 1 5.96 18.44 12.84
CA MET A 1 5.47 17.06 12.64
C MET A 1 4.92 17.00 11.23
N GLU A 2 5.58 16.26 10.34
CA GLU A 2 5.20 16.23 8.93
C GLU A 2 3.85 15.49 8.76
N PRO A 3 2.88 16.03 8.01
CA PRO A 3 1.56 15.42 7.85
C PRO A 3 1.63 14.02 7.22
N ILE A 4 2.69 13.72 6.46
CA ILE A 4 2.96 12.42 5.85
C ILE A 4 3.15 11.33 6.92
N THR A 5 3.83 11.63 8.03
CA THR A 5 4.09 10.66 9.10
C THR A 5 2.81 10.18 9.78
N LEU A 6 1.80 11.05 9.92
CA LEU A 6 0.53 10.72 10.55
C LEU A 6 -0.34 9.81 9.67
N ILE A 7 -0.29 10.00 8.35
CA ILE A 7 -1.03 9.15 7.39
C ILE A 7 -0.36 7.77 7.29
N LEU A 8 0.97 7.71 7.29
CA LEU A 8 1.75 6.47 7.39
C LEU A 8 1.39 5.67 8.65
N LEU A 9 1.32 6.33 9.80
CA LEU A 9 0.88 5.68 11.03
C LEU A 9 -0.58 5.20 10.95
N ALA A 10 -1.50 5.97 10.35
CA ALA A 10 -2.90 5.57 10.22
C ALA A 10 -3.12 4.39 9.26
N LEU A 11 -2.26 4.25 8.24
CA LEU A 11 -2.27 3.09 7.34
C LEU A 11 -1.83 1.81 8.07
N LEU A 12 -0.77 1.92 8.88
CA LEU A 12 -0.17 0.81 9.63
C LEU A 12 -0.96 0.44 10.89
N ALA A 13 -1.53 1.42 11.59
CA ALA A 13 -2.26 1.21 12.85
C ALA A 13 -3.72 0.82 12.66
N GLY A 14 -4.29 1.04 11.47
CA GLY A 14 -5.72 0.97 11.24
C GLY A 14 -6.25 -0.30 10.57
N ALA A 15 -5.52 -1.42 10.55
CA ALA A 15 -6.01 -2.64 9.92
C ALA A 15 -5.51 -3.89 10.63
N GLY A 16 -6.34 -4.47 11.51
CA GLY A 16 -6.24 -5.86 11.94
C GLY A 16 -6.56 -6.85 10.80
N THR A 17 -6.10 -6.57 9.59
CA THR A 17 -6.23 -7.48 8.45
C THR A 17 -4.99 -8.36 8.42
N ALA A 18 -5.18 -9.68 8.54
CA ALA A 18 -4.11 -10.63 8.30
C ALA A 18 -3.46 -10.34 6.95
N ALA A 19 -2.13 -10.20 6.93
CA ALA A 19 -1.41 -9.95 5.70
C ALA A 19 -1.50 -11.19 4.80
N ILE A 20 -1.79 -10.98 3.52
CA ILE A 20 -1.77 -12.07 2.54
C ILE A 20 -0.31 -12.39 2.25
N VAL A 21 0.12 -13.59 2.62
CA VAL A 21 1.48 -14.06 2.38
C VAL A 21 1.59 -14.54 0.93
N VAL A 22 2.48 -13.91 0.18
CA VAL A 22 2.79 -14.27 -1.22
C VAL A 22 4.29 -14.44 -1.38
N ASP A 23 4.74 -15.12 -2.43
CA ASP A 23 6.18 -15.19 -2.69
C ASP A 23 6.68 -13.94 -3.41
N VAL A 24 6.01 -13.56 -4.49
CA VAL A 24 6.28 -12.34 -5.26
C VAL A 24 5.03 -11.46 -5.30
N LEU A 25 5.16 -10.19 -4.90
CA LEU A 25 4.11 -9.19 -5.07
C LEU A 25 4.34 -8.37 -6.33
N SER A 26 3.35 -8.36 -7.23
CA SER A 26 3.38 -7.61 -8.49
C SER A 26 2.63 -6.28 -8.42
N TRP A 27 2.99 -5.34 -9.31
CA TRP A 27 2.27 -4.08 -9.43
C TRP A 27 0.80 -4.33 -9.78
N ARG A 28 0.54 -5.28 -10.70
CA ARG A 28 -0.80 -5.66 -11.12
C ARG A 28 -1.68 -6.09 -9.94
N THR A 29 -1.16 -6.85 -8.98
CA THR A 29 -1.94 -7.29 -7.81
C THR A 29 -2.36 -6.10 -6.94
N VAL A 30 -1.47 -5.14 -6.74
CA VAL A 30 -1.75 -3.92 -5.96
C VAL A 30 -2.74 -3.02 -6.72
N ASP A 31 -2.50 -2.81 -8.02
CA ASP A 31 -3.35 -2.01 -8.90
C ASP A 31 -4.77 -2.58 -9.01
N SER A 32 -4.91 -3.89 -9.21
CA SER A 32 -6.21 -4.56 -9.21
C SER A 32 -6.96 -4.40 -7.90
N PHE A 33 -6.28 -4.41 -6.75
CA PHE A 33 -6.93 -4.11 -5.47
C PHE A 33 -7.46 -2.67 -5.44
N ILE A 34 -6.67 -1.70 -5.88
CA ILE A 34 -7.07 -0.28 -5.90
C ILE A 34 -8.27 -0.07 -6.85
N MET A 35 -8.18 -0.62 -8.07
CA MET A 35 -9.21 -0.48 -9.11
C MET A 35 -10.51 -1.24 -8.79
N ALA A 36 -10.46 -2.23 -7.90
CA ALA A 36 -11.65 -2.94 -7.44
C ALA A 36 -12.48 -2.15 -6.41
N GLN A 37 -11.99 -0.99 -5.93
CA GLN A 37 -12.72 -0.19 -4.95
C GLN A 37 -13.79 0.67 -5.63
N PRO A 38 -14.96 0.89 -4.99
CA PRO A 38 -16.09 1.63 -5.57
C PRO A 38 -15.85 3.14 -5.72
N THR A 39 -14.66 3.65 -5.41
CA THR A 39 -14.32 5.07 -5.46
C THR A 39 -13.95 5.51 -6.88
N THR A 40 -14.77 6.36 -7.49
CA THR A 40 -14.51 6.94 -8.82
C THR A 40 -13.51 8.11 -8.79
N SER A 41 -13.26 8.68 -7.62
CA SER A 41 -12.24 9.69 -7.40
C SER A 41 -11.67 9.55 -5.99
N GLY A 42 -10.40 9.90 -5.81
CA GLY A 42 -9.75 9.91 -4.52
C GLY A 42 -8.25 9.71 -4.63
N SER A 43 -7.69 9.01 -3.67
CA SER A 43 -6.28 8.65 -3.71
C SER A 43 -6.03 7.27 -3.15
N ALA A 44 -4.97 6.62 -3.65
CA ALA A 44 -4.42 5.42 -3.05
C ALA A 44 -3.01 5.72 -2.55
N GLU A 45 -2.70 5.21 -1.36
CA GLU A 45 -1.36 5.25 -0.78
C GLU A 45 -0.88 3.83 -0.57
N ILE A 46 0.34 3.57 -1.03
CA ILE A 46 0.97 2.26 -1.01
C ILE A 46 2.30 2.41 -0.30
N ILE A 47 2.48 1.67 0.78
CA ILE A 47 3.65 1.74 1.65
C ILE A 47 4.35 0.38 1.60
N LYS A 48 5.68 0.37 1.47
CA LYS A 48 6.50 -0.81 1.70
C LYS A 48 7.29 -0.64 3.00
N ASN A 49 7.46 -1.74 3.71
CA ASN A 49 8.34 -1.84 4.85
C ASN A 49 9.12 -3.14 4.75
N ARG A 50 10.41 -3.12 5.10
CA ARG A 50 11.22 -4.35 5.15
C ARG A 50 11.17 -4.92 6.55
N LEU A 51 10.67 -6.15 6.67
CA LEU A 51 10.54 -6.86 7.94
C LEU A 51 11.89 -7.40 8.40
N ALA A 52 12.02 -7.63 9.71
CA ALA A 52 13.20 -8.26 10.31
C ALA A 52 13.47 -9.67 9.76
N SER A 53 12.42 -10.36 9.28
CA SER A 53 12.51 -11.65 8.60
C SER A 53 13.14 -11.57 7.20
N GLY A 54 13.43 -10.37 6.69
CA GLY A 54 13.95 -10.13 5.34
C GLY A 54 12.86 -10.02 4.27
N ARG A 55 11.60 -10.33 4.59
CA ARG A 55 10.42 -10.15 3.73
C ARG A 55 10.04 -8.67 3.63
N TYR A 56 9.21 -8.34 2.65
CA TYR A 56 8.56 -7.05 2.51
C TYR A 56 7.12 -7.13 2.98
N GLN A 57 6.72 -6.20 3.85
CA GLN A 57 5.31 -5.88 4.08
C GLN A 57 4.93 -4.74 3.15
N VAL A 58 3.86 -4.91 2.37
CA VAL A 58 3.29 -3.86 1.54
C VAL A 58 1.85 -3.63 1.97
N VAL A 59 1.50 -2.38 2.26
CA VAL A 59 0.16 -1.98 2.66
C VAL A 59 -0.35 -0.96 1.65
N ALA A 60 -1.50 -1.24 1.04
CA ALA A 60 -2.21 -0.27 0.21
C ALA A 60 -3.50 0.16 0.91
N GLY A 61 -3.74 1.46 0.99
CA GLY A 61 -5.03 2.01 1.37
C GLY A 61 -5.61 2.89 0.28
N VAL A 62 -6.92 2.83 0.15
CA VAL A 62 -7.71 3.67 -0.76
C VAL A 62 -8.52 4.65 0.05
N PHE A 63 -8.53 5.91 -0.36
CA PHE A 63 -9.12 7.03 0.33
C PHE A 63 -10.09 7.77 -0.59
N SER A 64 -11.23 8.19 -0.04
CA SER A 64 -12.18 9.07 -0.72
C SER A 64 -11.57 10.47 -0.97
N PRO A 65 -12.21 11.32 -1.79
CA PRO A 65 -11.74 12.70 -2.00
C PRO A 65 -11.70 13.54 -0.70
N LEU A 66 -12.47 13.13 0.32
CA LEU A 66 -12.50 13.75 1.64
C LEU A 66 -11.40 13.22 2.58
N GLY A 67 -10.52 12.34 2.09
CA GLY A 67 -9.46 11.72 2.89
C GLY A 67 -9.93 10.58 3.80
N THR A 68 -11.17 10.10 3.65
CA THR A 68 -11.69 8.99 4.44
C THR A 68 -11.17 7.67 3.88
N LYS A 69 -10.57 6.82 4.72
CA LYS A 69 -10.09 5.49 4.32
C LYS A 69 -11.27 4.58 3.97
N VAL A 70 -11.33 4.13 2.72
CA VAL A 70 -12.39 3.28 2.16
C VAL A 70 -11.99 1.80 2.21
N ALA A 71 -10.74 1.51 1.90
CA ALA A 71 -10.23 0.14 1.89
C ALA A 71 -8.77 0.09 2.34
N THR A 72 -8.35 -1.06 2.84
CA THR A 72 -6.95 -1.33 3.15
C THR A 72 -6.66 -2.80 2.88
N ARG A 73 -5.48 -3.08 2.35
CA ARG A 73 -4.98 -4.44 2.17
C ARG A 73 -3.49 -4.49 2.47
N SER A 74 -3.08 -5.55 3.15
CA SER A 74 -1.68 -5.82 3.48
C SER A 74 -1.25 -7.12 2.81
N TRP A 75 -0.03 -7.12 2.29
CA TRP A 75 0.67 -8.28 1.74
C TRP A 75 2.02 -8.44 2.41
N GLU A 76 2.45 -9.68 2.57
CA GLU A 76 3.82 -10.01 2.95
C GLU A 76 4.47 -10.83 1.85
N ALA A 77 5.48 -10.28 1.20
CA ALA A 77 6.16 -10.87 0.06
C ALA A 77 7.63 -11.17 0.34
N SER A 78 8.15 -12.27 -0.19
CA SER A 78 9.60 -12.52 -0.17
C SER A 78 10.31 -11.48 -1.06
N THR A 79 9.71 -11.21 -2.24
CA THR A 79 10.27 -10.33 -3.26
C THR A 79 9.19 -9.43 -3.87
N LEU A 80 9.57 -8.23 -4.31
CA LEU A 80 8.71 -7.35 -5.10
C LEU A 80 9.06 -7.50 -6.59
N GLU A 81 8.06 -7.54 -7.47
CA GLU A 81 8.29 -7.54 -8.92
C GLU A 81 9.03 -6.26 -9.36
N PRO A 82 9.91 -6.30 -10.38
CA PRO A 82 10.66 -5.13 -10.84
C PRO A 82 9.81 -3.90 -11.15
N LEU A 83 8.61 -4.07 -11.72
CA LEU A 83 7.70 -2.95 -11.98
C LEU A 83 7.24 -2.28 -10.69
N LEU A 84 6.86 -3.06 -9.67
CA LEU A 84 6.49 -2.55 -8.36
C LEU A 84 7.68 -1.88 -7.67
N GLN A 85 8.88 -2.48 -7.75
CA GLN A 85 10.11 -1.86 -7.24
C GLN A 85 10.38 -0.51 -7.92
N ASN A 86 10.26 -0.44 -9.25
CA ASN A 86 10.46 0.79 -10.02
C ASN A 86 9.45 1.87 -9.68
N ARG A 87 8.19 1.50 -9.39
CA ARG A 87 7.16 2.44 -8.92
C ARG A 87 7.54 3.09 -7.58
N PHE A 88 8.13 2.31 -6.67
CA PHE A 88 8.65 2.85 -5.41
C PHE A 88 9.93 3.66 -5.62
N GLY A 89 10.79 3.22 -6.55
CA GLY A 89 12.15 3.74 -6.69
C GLY A 89 12.87 3.72 -5.33
N ASN A 90 13.44 4.85 -4.95
CA ASN A 90 14.14 5.04 -3.67
C ASN A 90 13.22 5.44 -2.51
N ARG A 91 11.89 5.38 -2.68
CA ARG A 91 10.91 5.76 -1.66
C ARG A 91 10.24 4.55 -1.06
N ASP A 92 9.77 4.68 0.17
CA ASP A 92 8.98 3.66 0.86
C ASP A 92 7.47 3.84 0.70
N ALA A 93 7.04 4.96 0.12
CA ALA A 93 5.63 5.25 -0.12
C ALA A 93 5.38 5.80 -1.53
N ILE A 94 4.26 5.40 -2.11
CA ILE A 94 3.71 5.89 -3.38
C ILE A 94 2.32 6.45 -3.09
N LYS A 95 2.02 7.61 -3.68
CA LYS A 95 0.67 8.17 -3.71
C LYS A 95 0.18 8.26 -5.15
N ILE A 96 -1.05 7.81 -5.36
CA ILE A 96 -1.73 7.82 -6.66
C ILE A 96 -3.03 8.59 -6.46
N THR A 97 -3.31 9.51 -7.37
CA THR A 97 -4.57 10.27 -7.38
C THR A 97 -5.31 9.87 -8.64
N PHE A 98 -6.62 9.67 -8.52
CA PHE A 98 -7.51 9.31 -9.62
C PHE A 98 -8.86 9.99 -9.46
#